data_AF-X1RLV2-F1
#
_entry.id   AF-X1RLV2-F1
#
_cell.length_a   1.000
_cell.length_b   1.000
_cell.length_c   1.000
_cell.angle_alpha   90.00
_cell.angle_beta   90.00
_cell.angle_gamma   90.00
#
_symmetry.space_group_name_H-M   'P 1'
#
loop_
_entity.id
_entity.type
_entity.pdbx_description
1 polymer ?
#
loop_
_entity_poly.entity_id
_entity_poly.type
_entity_poly.pdbx_seq_one_letter_code
_entity_poly.pdbx_strand_id
1 'polypeptide(L)'
;DLLERQKVDGIIISTVGLTKKKFNELIAREISIVLIDEDVPGVNAPAVFANNYMGGCQAAQHLIELGHRRIVFISGPMNLLSSRQRYRGL
;
A
#
# COMPACT_ATOMS: atom_id res chain seq x y z
N ASP A 1 12.36 19.88 -9.29
CA ASP A 1 11.90 18.48 -9.40
C ASP A 1 10.84 18.29 -10.49
N LEU A 2 10.75 17.11 -11.10
CA LEU A 2 9.83 16.79 -12.22
C LEU A 2 8.38 17.27 -11.98
N LEU A 3 7.90 17.14 -10.74
CA LEU A 3 6.57 17.57 -10.32
C LEU A 3 6.36 19.09 -10.37
N GLU A 4 7.41 19.88 -10.12
CA GLU A 4 7.36 21.35 -10.19
C GLU A 4 7.25 21.85 -11.64
N ARG A 5 7.72 21.04 -12.60
CA ARG A 5 7.73 21.43 -14.02
C ARG A 5 6.41 21.15 -14.73
N GLN A 6 5.56 20.28 -14.19
CA GLN A 6 4.38 19.79 -14.91
C GLN A 6 3.05 20.45 -14.54
N LYS A 7 3.01 21.42 -13.60
CA LYS A 7 1.78 22.15 -13.20
C LYS A 7 0.57 21.22 -13.07
N VAL A 8 0.67 20.24 -12.17
CA VAL A 8 -0.43 19.29 -11.92
C VAL A 8 -1.34 19.79 -10.80
N ASP A 9 -2.65 19.58 -10.95
CA ASP A 9 -3.65 19.94 -9.93
C ASP A 9 -3.72 18.91 -8.78
N GLY A 10 -3.17 17.71 -8.98
CA GLY A 10 -3.12 16.66 -7.97
C GLY A 10 -2.25 15.47 -8.35
N ILE A 11 -1.95 14.62 -7.36
CA ILE A 11 -1.06 13.47 -7.50
C ILE A 11 -1.66 12.24 -6.84
N ILE A 12 -1.66 11.12 -7.56
CA ILE A 12 -1.87 9.78 -6.98
C ILE A 12 -0.49 9.15 -6.76
N ILE A 13 -0.18 8.78 -5.52
CA ILE A 13 1.15 8.28 -5.15
C ILE A 13 1.04 6.82 -4.67
N SER A 14 1.76 5.92 -5.34
CA SER A 14 2.11 4.61 -4.77
C SER A 14 3.19 4.84 -3.71
N THR A 15 2.85 4.52 -2.48
CA THR A 15 3.53 4.95 -1.26
C THR A 15 4.80 4.16 -0.92
N VAL A 16 5.19 3.21 -1.76
CA VAL A 16 6.44 2.47 -1.59
C VAL A 16 7.62 3.45 -1.62
N GLY A 17 8.24 3.70 -0.47
CA GLY A 17 9.37 4.61 -0.32
C GLY A 17 9.02 6.09 -0.13
N LEU A 18 7.74 6.44 0.07
CA LEU A 18 7.37 7.81 0.44
C LEU A 18 7.65 8.04 1.93
N THR A 19 8.54 8.99 2.24
CA THR A 19 8.78 9.40 3.64
C THR A 19 7.79 10.48 4.05
N LYS A 20 7.48 10.54 5.35
CA LYS A 20 6.69 11.62 5.94
C LYS A 20 7.23 13.02 5.56
N LYS A 21 8.55 13.17 5.45
CA LYS A 21 9.19 14.42 5.02
C LYS A 21 8.77 14.82 3.61
N LYS A 22 8.90 13.91 2.63
CA LYS A 22 8.55 14.17 1.24
C LYS A 22 7.05 14.40 1.06
N PHE A 23 6.23 13.72 1.86
CA PHE A 23 4.80 13.97 1.90
C PHE A 23 4.46 15.37 2.44
N ASN A 24 5.06 15.77 3.56
CA ASN A 24 4.85 17.11 4.14
C ASN A 24 5.30 18.23 3.20
N GLU A 25 6.38 18.03 2.44
CA GLU A 25 6.83 18.99 1.41
C GLU A 25 5.79 19.17 0.30
N LEU A 26 5.08 18.11 -0.09
CA LEU A 26 4.02 18.19 -1.09
C LEU A 26 2.74 18.84 -0.53
N ILE A 27 2.36 18.54 0.71
CA ILE A 27 1.25 19.23 1.40
C ILE A 27 1.52 20.72 1.55
N ALA A 28 2.73 21.11 1.97
CA ALA A 28 3.10 22.50 2.15
C ALA A 28 3.01 23.34 0.86
N ARG A 29 2.92 22.67 -0.29
CA ARG A 29 2.75 23.27 -1.62
C ARG A 29 1.29 23.27 -2.09
N GLU A 30 0.34 22.92 -1.22
CA GLU A 30 -1.10 22.88 -1.49
C GLU A 30 -1.49 21.92 -2.64
N ILE A 31 -0.65 20.92 -2.92
CA ILE A 31 -0.94 19.90 -3.94
C ILE A 31 -1.88 18.87 -3.32
N SER A 32 -2.99 18.58 -4.01
CA SER A 32 -3.92 17.51 -3.61
C SER A 32 -3.29 16.14 -3.83
N ILE A 33 -3.27 15.29 -2.80
CA ILE A 33 -2.61 13.98 -2.84
C ILE A 33 -3.59 12.90 -2.41
N VAL A 34 -3.62 11.80 -3.17
CA VAL A 34 -4.27 10.55 -2.78
C VAL A 34 -3.22 9.44 -2.74
N LEU A 35 -3.21 8.66 -1.67
CA LEU A 35 -2.29 7.54 -1.48
C LEU A 35 -2.91 6.24 -2.02
N ILE A 36 -2.08 5.38 -2.59
CA ILE A 36 -2.47 4.02 -2.97
C ILE A 36 -1.45 2.99 -2.51
N ASP A 37 -1.91 1.75 -2.38
CA ASP A 37 -1.13 0.52 -2.13
C ASP A 37 -0.62 0.32 -0.69
N GLU A 38 0.11 1.27 -0.12
CA GLU A 38 0.65 1.18 1.25
C GLU A 38 0.27 2.39 2.13
N ASP A 39 0.19 2.16 3.43
CA ASP A 39 0.01 3.24 4.40
C ASP A 39 1.36 3.88 4.76
N VAL A 40 1.35 5.19 5.02
CA VAL A 40 2.52 5.96 5.44
C VAL A 40 2.27 6.47 6.87
N PRO A 41 2.92 5.88 7.89
CA PRO A 41 2.67 6.26 9.26
C PRO A 41 2.87 7.76 9.54
N GLY A 42 1.87 8.37 10.18
CA GLY A 42 1.91 9.78 10.57
C GLY A 42 1.63 10.77 9.43
N VAL A 43 1.10 10.28 8.31
CA VAL A 43 0.55 11.06 7.21
C VAL A 43 -0.98 11.03 7.28
N ASN A 44 -1.62 12.19 7.15
CA ASN A 44 -3.07 12.29 6.99
C ASN A 44 -3.39 12.70 5.55
N ALA A 45 -3.82 11.73 4.74
CA ALA A 45 -4.26 11.95 3.36
C ALA A 45 -5.36 10.94 3.01
N PRO A 46 -6.25 11.27 2.06
CA PRO A 46 -7.13 10.28 1.45
C PRO A 46 -6.30 9.13 0.89
N ALA A 47 -6.76 7.90 1.13
CA ALA A 47 -6.05 6.71 0.69
C ALA A 47 -7.02 5.64 0.19
N VAL A 48 -6.57 4.91 -0.83
CA VAL A 48 -7.30 3.79 -1.41
C VAL A 48 -6.40 2.56 -1.37
N PHE A 49 -6.84 1.55 -0.62
CA PHE A 49 -6.09 0.30 -0.44
C PHE A 49 -6.92 -0.89 -0.90
N ALA A 50 -6.23 -1.92 -1.40
CA ALA A 50 -6.83 -3.23 -1.53
C ALA A 50 -7.10 -3.83 -0.14
N ASN A 51 -8.15 -4.63 -0.02
CA ASN A 51 -8.37 -5.46 1.15
C ASN A 51 -7.43 -6.68 1.14
N ASN A 52 -6.16 -6.42 1.46
CA ASN A 52 -5.08 -7.38 1.41
C ASN A 52 -5.30 -8.58 2.36
N TYR A 53 -6.00 -8.37 3.47
CA TYR A 53 -6.38 -9.46 4.38
C TYR A 53 -7.35 -10.42 3.72
N MET A 54 -8.46 -9.90 3.17
CA MET A 54 -9.43 -10.75 2.46
C MET A 54 -8.81 -11.44 1.24
N GLY A 55 -7.91 -10.78 0.52
CA GLY A 55 -7.15 -11.42 -0.56
C GLY A 55 -6.29 -12.59 -0.07
N GLY A 56 -5.65 -12.44 1.10
CA GLY A 56 -4.94 -13.54 1.76
C GLY A 56 -5.86 -14.71 2.10
N CYS A 57 -7.00 -14.43 2.74
CA CYS A 57 -8.01 -15.46 3.07
C CYS A 57 -8.51 -16.19 1.83
N GLN A 58 -8.82 -15.46 0.76
CA GLN A 58 -9.27 -16.05 -0.50
C GLN A 58 -8.20 -16.95 -1.12
N ALA A 59 -6.93 -16.54 -1.09
CA ALA A 59 -5.82 -17.35 -1.59
C ALA A 59 -5.60 -18.63 -0.76
N ALA A 60 -5.59 -18.54 0.57
CA ALA A 60 -5.48 -19.72 1.44
C ALA A 60 -6.66 -20.67 1.25
N GLN A 61 -7.88 -20.15 1.26
CA GLN A 61 -9.09 -20.93 1.10
C GLN A 61 -9.07 -21.71 -0.22
N HIS A 62 -8.69 -21.06 -1.32
CA HIS A 62 -8.59 -21.72 -2.61
C HIS A 62 -7.59 -22.89 -2.60
N LEU A 63 -6.43 -22.72 -1.96
CA LEU A 63 -5.44 -23.80 -1.85
C LEU A 63 -5.93 -24.95 -0.96
N ILE A 64 -6.64 -24.64 0.12
CA ILE A 64 -7.24 -25.65 1.02
C ILE A 64 -8.31 -26.47 0.28
N GLU A 65 -9.15 -25.81 -0.53
CA GLU A 65 -10.19 -26.43 -1.36
C GLU A 65 -9.59 -27.36 -2.42
N LEU A 66 -8.42 -27.03 -2.96
CA LEU A 66 -7.64 -27.90 -3.85
C LEU A 66 -6.97 -29.09 -3.12
N GLY A 67 -7.10 -29.18 -1.79
CA GLY A 67 -6.55 -30.26 -0.98
C GLY A 67 -5.15 -30.01 -0.42
N HIS A 68 -4.57 -28.82 -0.61
CA HIS A 68 -3.27 -28.50 -0.04
C HIS A 68 -3.35 -28.38 1.49
N ARG A 69 -2.29 -28.82 2.19
CA ARG A 69 -2.18 -28.81 3.66
C ARG A 69 -0.88 -28.22 4.20
N ARG A 70 0.12 -28.06 3.33
CA ARG A 70 1.42 -27.43 3.64
C ARG A 70 1.63 -26.31 2.64
N ILE A 71 1.36 -25.08 3.07
CA ILE A 71 1.39 -23.88 2.23
C ILE A 71 2.55 -23.01 2.72
N VAL A 72 3.41 -22.58 1.80
CA VAL A 72 4.50 -21.64 2.10
C VAL A 72 4.10 -20.26 1.60
N PHE A 73 4.24 -19.24 2.45
CA PHE A 73 4.08 -17.85 2.06
C PHE A 73 5.43 -17.22 1.72
N ILE A 74 5.62 -16.88 0.44
CA ILE A 74 6.79 -16.12 -0.02
C ILE A 74 6.38 -14.65 -0.08
N SER A 75 6.96 -13.83 0.80
CA SER A 75 6.56 -12.43 1.00
C SER A 75 7.59 -11.43 0.47
N GLY A 76 7.11 -10.22 0.16
CA GLY A 76 7.93 -9.01 0.19
C GLY A 76 8.22 -8.53 1.63
N PRO A 77 8.82 -7.33 1.78
CA PRO A 77 9.18 -6.78 3.09
C PRO A 77 7.98 -6.69 4.06
N MET A 78 8.10 -7.27 5.25
CA MET A 78 7.01 -7.36 6.24
C MET A 78 6.68 -6.04 6.96
N ASN A 79 7.49 -5.00 6.74
CA ASN A 79 7.18 -3.65 7.19
C ASN A 79 6.08 -2.97 6.34
N LEU A 80 5.78 -3.52 5.16
CA LEU A 80 4.69 -3.07 4.30
C LEU A 80 3.32 -3.55 4.85
N LEU A 81 2.32 -2.68 4.80
CA LEU A 81 0.95 -2.98 5.21
C LEU A 81 0.39 -4.13 4.36
N SER A 82 0.58 -4.10 3.03
CA SER A 82 0.04 -5.13 2.14
C SER A 82 0.60 -6.52 2.46
N SER A 83 1.92 -6.63 2.63
CA SER A 83 2.61 -7.89 2.94
C SER A 83 2.14 -8.46 4.28
N ARG A 84 2.05 -7.61 5.31
CA ARG A 84 1.55 -8.02 6.63
C ARG A 84 0.08 -8.46 6.59
N GLN A 85 -0.78 -7.73 5.86
CA GLN A 85 -2.21 -8.07 5.78
C GLN A 85 -2.44 -9.36 4.98
N ARG A 86 -1.75 -9.56 3.85
CA ARG A 86 -1.81 -10.82 3.09
C ARG A 86 -1.39 -12.00 3.96
N TYR A 87 -0.28 -11.86 4.69
CA TYR A 87 0.18 -12.91 5.61
C TYR A 87 -0.84 -13.22 6.70
N ARG A 88 -1.47 -12.21 7.31
CA ARG A 88 -2.50 -12.42 8.34
C ARG A 88 -3.75 -13.13 7.81
N GLY A 89 -4.03 -13.04 6.52
CA GLY A 89 -5.17 -13.69 5.89
C GLY A 89 -4.93 -15.17 5.56
N LEU A 90 -3.67 -15.62 5.52
CA LEU A 90 -3.30 -17.02 5.32
C LEU A 90 -3.43 -17.82 6.62
#